data_AF-A0A9N9BM08-F1
#
_entry.id   AF-A0A9N9BM08-F1
#
_cell.length_a   1.000
_cell.length_b   1.000
_cell.length_c   1.000
_cell.angle_alpha   90.00
_cell.angle_beta   90.00
_cell.angle_gamma   90.00
#
_symmetry.space_group_name_H-M   'P 1'
#
loop_
_entity.id
_entity.type
_entity.pdbx_description
1 polymer ?
#
loop_
_entity_poly.entity_id
_entity_poly.type
_entity_poly.pdbx_seq_one_letter_code
_entity_poly.pdbx_strand_id
1 'polypeptide(L)'
;ERSIKYGSEVSLVHMSTGKYLSTKKVPLPKHGQYAVACTGQNIDLKNDTWKLIGAFNVNVKNGGLLSSNTVVRLMHQDTGESLHSHGVINGGTSKSNHQQATIYRNKNSDDNWLLHCNNTDDNDSAHLMNGDIISLFHKNTNQPLYSHKVLLDDGTQETFNHKSTLQWRIELIRKPIKYGSTVALFHVPTRKYLSNKGVKYSSNEGAKHSHNQYMVVCNGREIDYEYDLWTICDTNVGDPLSIRNIIAFKHKKTGGNLHSHGLRNGTTPKSNHQQVTIFMNKNQDDYWTIRHNIPKGDLDQLMSGDIISLFHKVTKIPLYSHDVLLDDGTQEVSCNGDGCEDNNMVQKGLNIFTHAL
;
A
#
# COMPACT_ATOMS: atom_id res chain seq x y z
N GLU A 1 -0.80 1.43 2.37
CA GLU A 1 -2.14 1.02 1.93
C GLU A 1 -2.14 -0.49 2.01
N ARG A 2 -3.17 -1.10 2.61
CA ARG A 2 -3.25 -2.57 2.65
C ARG A 2 -4.21 -3.10 1.60
N SER A 3 -5.36 -2.48 1.36
CA SER A 3 -6.31 -2.99 0.37
C SER A 3 -5.81 -2.79 -1.07
N ILE A 4 -5.92 -3.84 -1.87
CA ILE A 4 -5.67 -3.82 -3.31
C ILE A 4 -6.97 -3.43 -4.03
N LYS A 5 -6.84 -2.54 -5.02
CA LYS A 5 -7.97 -1.96 -5.75
C LYS A 5 -7.79 -2.15 -7.24
N TYR A 6 -8.88 -1.95 -7.99
CA TYR A 6 -8.75 -1.75 -9.43
C TYR A 6 -7.85 -0.54 -9.72
N GLY A 7 -6.90 -0.74 -10.63
CA GLY A 7 -5.87 0.21 -11.02
C GLY A 7 -4.61 0.21 -10.15
N SER A 8 -4.57 -0.58 -9.07
CA SER A 8 -3.34 -0.80 -8.29
C SER A 8 -2.25 -1.41 -9.18
N GLU A 9 -1.03 -0.90 -9.02
CA GLU A 9 0.19 -1.51 -9.55
C GLU A 9 0.73 -2.49 -8.52
N VAL A 10 0.95 -3.73 -8.96
CA VAL A 10 1.33 -4.87 -8.13
C VAL A 10 2.45 -5.67 -8.76
N SER A 11 3.18 -6.41 -7.94
CA SER A 11 4.03 -7.52 -8.35
C SER A 11 3.46 -8.84 -7.82
N LEU A 12 3.86 -9.94 -8.46
CA LEU A 12 3.48 -11.29 -8.05
C LEU A 12 4.72 -12.10 -7.74
N VAL A 13 4.90 -12.48 -6.48
CA VAL A 13 6.04 -13.24 -6.00
C VAL A 13 5.66 -14.70 -5.86
N HIS A 14 6.35 -15.57 -6.58
CA HIS A 14 6.13 -17.01 -6.47
C HIS A 14 6.61 -17.52 -5.11
N MET A 15 5.71 -18.13 -4.33
CA MET A 15 5.97 -18.43 -2.92
C MET A 15 7.13 -19.41 -2.69
N SER A 16 7.31 -20.41 -3.57
CA SER A 16 8.35 -21.42 -3.36
C SER A 16 9.74 -21.00 -3.85
N THR A 17 9.84 -20.03 -4.74
CA THR A 17 11.13 -19.62 -5.34
C THR A 17 11.56 -18.20 -4.95
N GLY A 18 10.63 -17.38 -4.46
CA GLY A 18 10.84 -15.96 -4.20
C GLY A 18 11.00 -15.13 -5.47
N LYS A 19 10.72 -15.71 -6.65
CA LYS A 19 10.91 -15.03 -7.94
C LYS A 19 9.66 -14.27 -8.38
N TYR A 20 9.84 -13.20 -9.14
CA TYR A 20 8.75 -12.36 -9.63
C TYR A 20 8.20 -12.87 -10.96
N LEU A 21 6.88 -12.77 -11.15
CA LEU A 21 6.24 -12.93 -12.46
C LEU A 21 6.65 -11.76 -13.37
N SER A 22 7.38 -12.08 -14.44
CA SER A 22 8.11 -11.12 -15.25
C SER A 22 7.85 -11.33 -16.73
N THR A 23 7.84 -10.23 -17.50
CA THR A 23 7.69 -10.27 -18.96
C THR A 23 9.02 -10.16 -19.70
N LYS A 24 10.15 -10.61 -19.13
CA LYS A 24 11.45 -10.58 -19.83
C LYS A 24 11.25 -11.13 -21.24
N LYS A 25 11.44 -10.25 -22.23
CA LYS A 25 10.99 -10.39 -23.63
C LYS A 25 11.70 -11.55 -24.33
N VAL A 26 11.30 -12.78 -24.01
CA VAL A 26 11.65 -13.95 -24.79
C VAL A 26 10.57 -14.07 -25.86
N PRO A 27 10.84 -13.67 -27.12
CA PRO A 27 9.86 -13.77 -28.20
C PRO A 27 9.50 -15.24 -28.41
N LEU A 28 8.20 -15.54 -28.44
CA LEU A 28 7.74 -16.87 -28.78
C LEU A 28 7.85 -17.06 -30.30
N PRO A 29 8.49 -18.15 -30.79
CA PRO A 29 8.87 -18.30 -32.20
C PRO A 29 7.73 -18.22 -33.24
N LYS A 30 6.46 -18.36 -32.85
CA LYS A 30 5.36 -18.58 -33.82
C LYS A 30 4.16 -17.63 -33.76
N HIS A 31 4.05 -16.73 -32.79
CA HIS A 31 2.78 -16.01 -32.58
C HIS A 31 2.90 -14.50 -32.30
N GLY A 32 4.09 -13.90 -32.36
CA GLY A 32 4.27 -12.48 -32.01
C GLY A 32 3.91 -12.15 -30.55
N GLN A 33 3.86 -13.19 -29.69
CA GLN A 33 3.64 -13.09 -28.26
C GLN A 33 4.97 -13.22 -27.52
N TYR A 34 5.03 -12.73 -26.29
CA TYR A 34 6.20 -12.89 -25.42
C TYR A 34 5.86 -13.80 -24.24
N ALA A 35 6.79 -14.68 -23.90
CA ALA A 35 6.65 -15.56 -22.75
C ALA A 35 6.65 -14.77 -21.43
N VAL A 36 5.92 -15.27 -20.45
CA VAL A 36 6.00 -14.80 -19.06
C VAL A 36 6.78 -15.83 -18.24
N ALA A 37 7.74 -15.35 -17.46
CA ALA A 37 8.67 -16.19 -16.72
C ALA A 37 8.80 -15.74 -15.25
N CYS A 38 9.28 -16.64 -14.40
CA CYS A 38 9.70 -16.30 -13.04
C CYS A 38 11.17 -15.90 -13.04
N THR A 39 11.47 -14.63 -12.76
CA THR A 39 12.83 -14.11 -12.86
C THR A 39 13.23 -13.28 -11.64
N GLY A 40 14.53 -13.29 -11.31
CA GLY A 40 15.12 -12.51 -10.22
C GLY A 40 14.60 -12.86 -8.83
N GLN A 41 15.29 -12.43 -7.79
CA GLN A 41 14.74 -12.35 -6.42
C GLN A 41 14.60 -10.90 -5.93
N ASN A 42 15.07 -9.96 -6.76
CA ASN A 42 14.85 -8.53 -6.61
C ASN A 42 13.90 -8.08 -7.71
N ILE A 43 12.99 -7.18 -7.36
CA ILE A 43 11.99 -6.66 -8.29
C ILE A 43 12.63 -5.82 -9.39
N ASP A 44 12.28 -6.10 -10.64
CA ASP A 44 12.53 -5.24 -11.79
C ASP A 44 11.25 -4.48 -12.13
N LEU A 45 11.13 -3.24 -11.66
CA LEU A 45 9.92 -2.43 -11.82
C LEU A 45 9.48 -2.27 -13.29
N LYS A 46 10.38 -2.44 -14.26
CA LYS A 46 10.04 -2.36 -15.67
C LYS A 46 9.35 -3.62 -16.20
N ASN A 47 9.75 -4.79 -15.72
CA ASN A 47 9.31 -6.09 -16.26
C ASN A 47 8.37 -6.87 -15.32
N ASP A 48 8.30 -6.49 -14.04
CA ASP A 48 7.59 -7.23 -12.99
C ASP A 48 6.37 -6.48 -12.45
N THR A 49 6.05 -5.32 -13.04
CA THR A 49 4.93 -4.48 -12.60
C THR A 49 3.67 -4.74 -13.44
N TRP A 50 2.60 -5.12 -12.76
CA TRP A 50 1.30 -5.43 -13.32
C TRP A 50 0.24 -4.48 -12.78
N LYS A 51 -0.69 -4.05 -13.60
CA LYS A 51 -1.86 -3.26 -13.22
C LYS A 51 -3.11 -4.12 -13.22
N LEU A 52 -3.81 -4.14 -12.09
CA LEU A 52 -5.07 -4.87 -11.96
C LEU A 52 -6.20 -4.07 -12.60
N ILE A 53 -6.88 -4.66 -13.58
CA ILE A 53 -8.03 -4.04 -14.27
C ILE A 53 -9.22 -4.99 -14.31
N GLY A 54 -10.41 -4.46 -14.59
CA GLY A 54 -11.63 -5.25 -14.71
C GLY A 54 -11.54 -6.30 -15.82
N ALA A 55 -12.31 -7.38 -15.66
CA ALA A 55 -12.47 -8.42 -16.67
C ALA A 55 -12.80 -7.84 -18.06
N PHE A 56 -12.51 -8.60 -19.11
CA PHE A 56 -12.82 -8.20 -20.48
C PHE A 56 -14.30 -7.82 -20.63
N ASN A 57 -14.57 -6.67 -21.27
CA ASN A 57 -15.91 -6.06 -21.40
C ASN A 57 -16.65 -5.75 -20.09
N VAL A 58 -15.97 -5.72 -18.94
CA VAL A 58 -16.53 -5.27 -17.67
C VAL A 58 -15.96 -3.90 -17.31
N ASN A 59 -16.82 -2.89 -17.20
CA ASN A 59 -16.41 -1.57 -16.76
C ASN A 59 -16.39 -1.52 -15.23
N VAL A 60 -15.21 -1.27 -14.67
CA VAL A 60 -14.99 -1.14 -13.23
C VAL A 60 -14.41 0.25 -12.93
N LYS A 61 -14.87 0.85 -11.84
CA LYS A 61 -14.35 2.15 -11.41
C LYS A 61 -12.94 1.97 -10.86
N ASN A 62 -12.00 2.77 -11.38
CA ASN A 62 -10.64 2.85 -10.86
C ASN A 62 -10.67 3.26 -9.37
N GLY A 63 -9.87 2.59 -8.53
CA GLY A 63 -9.88 2.76 -7.07
C GLY A 63 -10.98 1.98 -6.32
N GLY A 64 -11.87 1.27 -7.03
CA GLY A 64 -12.81 0.34 -6.38
C GLY A 64 -12.08 -0.81 -5.70
N LEU A 65 -12.55 -1.22 -4.51
CA LEU A 65 -11.99 -2.35 -3.78
C LEU A 65 -12.13 -3.64 -4.60
N LEU A 66 -11.09 -4.47 -4.56
CA LEU A 66 -11.07 -5.73 -5.28
C LEU A 66 -11.46 -6.85 -4.33
N SER A 67 -12.65 -7.41 -4.51
CA SER A 67 -13.12 -8.51 -3.67
C SER A 67 -12.35 -9.80 -3.93
N SER A 68 -12.22 -10.62 -2.90
CA SER A 68 -11.69 -11.99 -3.04
C SER A 68 -12.50 -12.77 -4.08
N ASN A 69 -11.85 -13.68 -4.82
CA ASN A 69 -12.50 -14.52 -5.84
C ASN A 69 -13.07 -13.76 -7.04
N THR A 70 -12.52 -12.59 -7.36
CA THR A 70 -12.96 -11.77 -8.50
C THR A 70 -12.20 -12.12 -9.77
N VAL A 71 -12.88 -12.01 -10.92
CA VAL A 71 -12.25 -12.12 -12.24
C VAL A 71 -11.64 -10.77 -12.63
N VAL A 72 -10.35 -10.79 -12.96
CA VAL A 72 -9.54 -9.61 -13.27
C VAL A 72 -8.74 -9.85 -14.53
N ARG A 73 -8.11 -8.79 -15.05
CA ARG A 73 -6.99 -8.91 -15.99
C ARG A 73 -5.77 -8.27 -15.36
N LEU A 74 -4.60 -8.85 -15.64
CA LEU A 74 -3.32 -8.28 -15.24
C LEU A 74 -2.67 -7.66 -16.47
N MET A 75 -2.56 -6.34 -16.50
CA MET A 75 -1.96 -5.61 -17.61
C MET A 75 -0.52 -5.24 -17.25
N HIS A 76 0.45 -5.66 -18.03
CA HIS A 76 1.84 -5.27 -17.82
C HIS A 76 2.00 -3.75 -17.99
N GLN A 77 2.61 -3.09 -17.02
CA GLN A 77 2.59 -1.63 -16.91
C GLN A 77 3.37 -0.93 -18.04
N ASP A 78 4.54 -1.44 -18.42
CA ASP A 78 5.39 -0.81 -19.45
C ASP A 78 4.83 -1.01 -20.87
N THR A 79 4.29 -2.20 -21.16
CA THR A 79 3.82 -2.54 -22.52
C THR A 79 2.33 -2.29 -22.75
N GLY A 80 1.52 -2.25 -21.69
CA GLY A 80 0.05 -2.17 -21.77
C GLY A 80 -0.62 -3.46 -22.27
N GLU A 81 0.14 -4.56 -22.38
CA GLU A 81 -0.34 -5.86 -22.84
C GLU A 81 -0.86 -6.69 -21.67
N SER A 82 -1.84 -7.57 -21.90
CA SER A 82 -2.47 -8.34 -20.82
C SER A 82 -1.83 -9.72 -20.68
N LEU A 83 -1.73 -10.20 -19.44
CA LEU A 83 -1.45 -11.60 -19.15
C LEU A 83 -2.55 -12.45 -19.79
N HIS A 84 -2.13 -13.35 -20.66
CA HIS A 84 -2.99 -14.04 -21.60
C HIS A 84 -2.67 -15.54 -21.57
N SER A 85 -3.69 -16.37 -21.71
CA SER A 85 -3.49 -17.80 -21.93
C SER A 85 -4.62 -18.37 -22.77
N HIS A 86 -4.31 -19.29 -23.68
CA HIS A 86 -5.32 -19.98 -24.48
C HIS A 86 -5.05 -21.48 -24.46
N GLY A 87 -6.09 -22.29 -24.67
CA GLY A 87 -5.93 -23.75 -24.73
C GLY A 87 -4.92 -24.13 -25.83
N VAL A 88 -4.17 -25.23 -25.62
CA VAL A 88 -3.19 -25.70 -26.61
C VAL A 88 -3.92 -26.06 -27.91
N ILE A 89 -3.82 -25.19 -28.91
CA ILE A 89 -4.30 -25.51 -30.26
C ILE A 89 -3.21 -26.37 -30.90
N ASN A 90 -3.47 -27.68 -31.01
CA ASN A 90 -2.74 -28.68 -31.81
C ASN A 90 -1.30 -28.31 -32.21
N GLY A 91 -0.34 -28.62 -31.34
CA GLY A 91 1.10 -28.48 -31.62
C GLY A 91 1.79 -27.57 -30.61
N GLY A 92 2.03 -28.09 -29.40
CA GLY A 92 2.74 -27.38 -28.33
C GLY A 92 4.08 -26.83 -28.81
N THR A 93 4.30 -25.53 -28.60
CA THR A 93 5.55 -24.84 -28.93
C THR A 93 6.55 -24.81 -27.77
N SER A 94 6.20 -25.38 -26.61
CA SER A 94 7.11 -25.54 -25.47
C SER A 94 7.84 -26.87 -25.51
N LYS A 95 9.07 -26.91 -24.97
CA LYS A 95 9.80 -28.17 -24.70
C LYS A 95 9.00 -29.16 -23.84
N SER A 96 7.91 -28.72 -23.19
CA SER A 96 7.12 -29.49 -22.23
C SER A 96 5.67 -29.82 -22.66
N ASN A 97 5.20 -29.37 -23.84
CA ASN A 97 3.81 -29.56 -24.33
C ASN A 97 2.68 -28.99 -23.44
N HIS A 98 2.95 -28.08 -22.51
CA HIS A 98 1.93 -27.45 -21.66
C HIS A 98 1.39 -26.13 -22.23
N GLN A 99 0.15 -25.77 -21.84
CA GLN A 99 -0.46 -24.45 -22.05
C GLN A 99 0.43 -23.35 -21.44
N GLN A 100 0.66 -22.28 -22.20
CA GLN A 100 1.55 -21.17 -21.84
C GLN A 100 0.75 -19.95 -21.34
N ALA A 101 1.36 -19.20 -20.42
CA ALA A 101 0.98 -17.82 -20.13
C ALA A 101 1.91 -16.87 -20.89
N THR A 102 1.32 -15.89 -21.57
CA THR A 102 2.02 -14.93 -22.42
C THR A 102 1.54 -13.52 -22.11
N ILE A 103 2.21 -12.51 -22.67
CA ILE A 103 1.59 -11.19 -22.83
C ILE A 103 1.07 -11.04 -24.26
N TYR A 104 -0.14 -10.50 -24.37
CA TYR A 104 -0.83 -10.32 -25.63
C TYR A 104 -1.45 -8.93 -25.75
N ARG A 105 -1.36 -8.35 -26.95
CA ARG A 105 -1.80 -6.99 -27.24
C ARG A 105 -3.31 -6.89 -27.47
N ASN A 106 -3.91 -7.91 -28.09
CA ASN A 106 -5.33 -7.86 -28.42
C ASN A 106 -6.16 -8.36 -27.25
N LYS A 107 -6.97 -7.46 -26.71
CA LYS A 107 -7.77 -7.74 -25.51
C LYS A 107 -8.91 -8.67 -25.85
N ASN A 108 -9.06 -9.76 -25.10
CA ASN A 108 -10.18 -10.69 -25.26
C ASN A 108 -10.48 -11.42 -23.94
N SER A 109 -11.40 -12.40 -23.98
CA SER A 109 -11.78 -13.18 -22.80
C SER A 109 -10.67 -14.12 -22.29
N ASP A 110 -9.62 -14.36 -23.06
CA ASP A 110 -8.47 -15.20 -22.68
C ASP A 110 -7.44 -14.42 -21.82
N ASP A 111 -7.71 -13.15 -21.55
CA ASP A 111 -6.95 -12.33 -20.60
C ASP A 111 -7.52 -12.42 -19.18
N ASN A 112 -8.65 -13.11 -19.01
CA ASN A 112 -9.40 -13.14 -17.76
C ASN A 112 -8.82 -14.19 -16.81
N TRP A 113 -8.46 -13.76 -15.60
CA TRP A 113 -7.96 -14.59 -14.52
C TRP A 113 -8.86 -14.47 -13.30
N LEU A 114 -9.34 -15.59 -12.78
CA LEU A 114 -9.95 -15.66 -11.47
C LEU A 114 -8.85 -15.56 -10.42
N LEU A 115 -8.92 -14.53 -9.58
CA LEU A 115 -8.02 -14.34 -8.45
C LEU A 115 -8.65 -14.95 -7.20
N HIS A 116 -8.14 -16.11 -6.80
CA HIS A 116 -8.56 -16.82 -5.59
C HIS A 116 -7.64 -16.46 -4.44
N CYS A 117 -8.19 -15.99 -3.32
CA CYS A 117 -7.40 -15.73 -2.10
C CYS A 117 -7.30 -17.03 -1.28
N ASN A 118 -6.08 -17.41 -0.90
CA ASN A 118 -5.77 -18.66 -0.21
C ASN A 118 -5.59 -18.49 1.31
N ASN A 119 -5.79 -17.28 1.84
CA ASN A 119 -5.62 -17.05 3.27
C ASN A 119 -6.68 -17.87 4.05
N THR A 120 -6.22 -18.72 4.98
CA THR A 120 -7.04 -19.62 5.79
C THR A 120 -7.58 -18.97 7.07
N ASP A 121 -7.14 -17.75 7.37
CA ASP A 121 -7.54 -17.05 8.59
C ASP A 121 -8.93 -16.43 8.37
N ASP A 122 -9.89 -17.05 9.04
CA ASP A 122 -11.36 -16.88 8.99
C ASP A 122 -11.87 -15.51 9.50
N ASN A 123 -11.11 -14.45 9.25
CA ASN A 123 -11.45 -13.09 9.66
C ASN A 123 -11.45 -12.14 8.45
N ASP A 124 -12.44 -12.38 7.59
CA ASP A 124 -13.34 -11.32 7.11
C ASP A 124 -12.70 -10.15 6.35
N SER A 125 -11.70 -10.39 5.51
CA SER A 125 -11.44 -9.47 4.40
C SER A 125 -12.17 -9.96 3.16
N ALA A 126 -13.40 -9.45 2.95
CA ALA A 126 -14.11 -9.56 1.68
C ALA A 126 -13.27 -9.03 0.49
N HIS A 127 -12.22 -8.26 0.77
CA HIS A 127 -11.33 -7.61 -0.18
C HIS A 127 -9.88 -8.09 -0.07
N LEU A 128 -9.19 -8.06 -1.20
CA LEU A 128 -7.81 -8.44 -1.35
C LEU A 128 -6.88 -7.41 -0.69
N MET A 129 -5.86 -7.89 -0.01
CA MET A 129 -4.87 -7.09 0.70
C MET A 129 -3.45 -7.34 0.18
N ASN A 130 -2.58 -6.35 0.38
CA ASN A 130 -1.17 -6.38 0.10
C ASN A 130 -0.49 -7.42 1.00
N GLY A 131 0.21 -8.36 0.37
CA GLY A 131 0.84 -9.50 1.03
C GLY A 131 -0.02 -10.76 1.06
N ASP A 132 -1.26 -10.71 0.56
CA ASP A 132 -2.12 -11.89 0.50
C ASP A 132 -1.52 -12.98 -0.40
N ILE A 133 -1.78 -14.23 -0.01
CA ILE A 133 -1.42 -15.39 -0.82
C ILE A 133 -2.59 -15.69 -1.75
N ILE A 134 -2.35 -15.69 -3.05
CA ILE A 134 -3.36 -15.88 -4.08
C ILE A 134 -3.01 -17.02 -5.02
N SER A 135 -4.02 -17.52 -5.71
CA SER A 135 -3.91 -18.37 -6.89
C SER A 135 -4.67 -17.75 -8.04
N LEU A 136 -4.06 -17.77 -9.23
CA LEU A 136 -4.66 -17.24 -10.46
C LEU A 136 -5.11 -18.39 -11.33
N PHE A 137 -6.39 -18.44 -11.69
CA PHE A 137 -6.94 -19.46 -12.60
C PHE A 137 -7.41 -18.79 -13.87
N HIS A 138 -6.89 -19.24 -15.01
CA HIS A 138 -7.34 -18.75 -16.31
C HIS A 138 -8.82 -19.08 -16.49
N LYS A 139 -9.65 -18.09 -16.80
CA LYS A 139 -11.11 -18.22 -16.69
C LYS A 139 -11.69 -19.22 -17.70
N ASN A 140 -11.15 -19.28 -18.91
CA ASN A 140 -11.72 -20.11 -19.98
C ASN A 140 -11.23 -21.56 -19.91
N THR A 141 -9.98 -21.79 -19.49
CA THR A 141 -9.39 -23.15 -19.42
C THR A 141 -9.40 -23.74 -18.02
N ASN A 142 -9.75 -22.95 -17.00
CA ASN A 142 -9.69 -23.28 -15.58
C ASN A 142 -8.30 -23.76 -15.11
N GLN A 143 -7.25 -23.43 -15.88
CA GLN A 143 -5.88 -23.82 -15.57
C GLN A 143 -5.23 -22.79 -14.65
N PRO A 144 -4.50 -23.21 -13.59
CA PRO A 144 -3.86 -22.28 -12.68
C PRO A 144 -2.51 -21.79 -13.20
N LEU A 145 -2.17 -20.53 -12.97
CA LEU A 145 -0.83 -20.00 -13.20
C LEU A 145 0.15 -20.54 -12.16
N TYR A 146 1.23 -21.21 -12.58
CA TYR A 146 2.32 -21.64 -11.68
C TYR A 146 3.68 -21.62 -12.38
N SER A 147 4.75 -21.66 -11.58
CA SER A 147 6.14 -21.72 -12.05
C SER A 147 6.69 -23.15 -12.03
N HIS A 148 7.41 -23.56 -13.08
CA HIS A 148 8.05 -24.87 -13.15
C HIS A 148 9.58 -24.76 -12.97
N LYS A 149 10.23 -25.85 -12.52
CA LYS A 149 11.69 -25.91 -12.37
C LYS A 149 12.48 -26.03 -13.69
N VAL A 150 11.81 -25.99 -14.85
CA VAL A 150 12.50 -26.03 -16.15
C VAL A 150 13.11 -24.66 -16.36
N LEU A 151 14.44 -24.64 -16.41
CA LEU A 151 15.21 -23.47 -16.74
C LEU A 151 15.20 -23.30 -18.27
N LEU A 152 14.90 -22.10 -18.74
CA LEU A 152 15.25 -21.68 -20.09
C LEU A 152 16.78 -21.68 -20.25
N ASP A 153 17.23 -21.67 -21.50
CA ASP A 153 18.65 -21.70 -21.85
C ASP A 153 19.42 -20.48 -21.28
N ASP A 154 18.72 -19.43 -20.83
CA ASP A 154 19.26 -18.23 -20.17
C ASP A 154 19.22 -18.27 -18.62
N GLY A 155 18.81 -19.39 -18.02
CA GLY A 155 18.70 -19.57 -16.57
C GLY A 155 17.43 -18.99 -15.93
N THR A 156 16.49 -18.45 -16.71
CA THR A 156 15.15 -18.05 -16.21
C THR A 156 14.24 -19.27 -16.04
N GLN A 157 13.20 -19.20 -15.19
CA GLN A 157 12.26 -20.31 -15.00
C GLN A 157 10.98 -20.05 -15.78
N GLU A 158 10.59 -20.99 -16.64
CA GLU A 158 9.31 -20.92 -17.37
C GLU A 158 8.11 -21.05 -16.42
N THR A 159 7.03 -20.35 -16.74
CA THR A 159 5.71 -20.58 -16.11
C THR A 159 4.88 -21.50 -17.01
N PHE A 160 4.27 -22.56 -16.45
CA PHE A 160 3.55 -23.61 -17.22
C PHE A 160 2.13 -23.86 -16.67
N ASN A 161 1.50 -25.05 -16.94
CA ASN A 161 0.31 -25.74 -16.33
C ASN A 161 0.46 -27.12 -15.56
N HIS A 162 0.79 -27.29 -14.24
CA HIS A 162 0.89 -28.55 -13.40
C HIS A 162 1.54 -28.47 -11.96
N LYS A 163 0.76 -28.83 -10.92
CA LYS A 163 0.99 -29.43 -9.56
C LYS A 163 2.20 -29.16 -8.60
N SER A 164 3.07 -28.16 -8.73
CA SER A 164 3.82 -27.70 -7.53
C SER A 164 3.81 -26.17 -7.35
N THR A 165 3.16 -25.76 -6.26
CA THR A 165 2.89 -24.42 -5.68
C THR A 165 2.20 -23.40 -6.60
N LEU A 166 0.86 -23.43 -6.64
CA LEU A 166 -0.01 -22.46 -7.32
C LEU A 166 -0.09 -21.09 -6.62
N GLN A 167 0.80 -20.84 -5.65
CA GLN A 167 0.65 -19.77 -4.68
C GLN A 167 1.60 -18.62 -5.00
N TRP A 168 1.01 -17.44 -5.11
CA TRP A 168 1.69 -16.18 -5.36
C TRP A 168 1.38 -15.23 -4.23
N ARG A 169 2.39 -14.52 -3.73
CA ARG A 169 2.15 -13.36 -2.88
C ARG A 169 1.96 -12.14 -3.76
N ILE A 170 0.87 -11.42 -3.57
CA ILE A 170 0.62 -10.18 -4.29
C ILE A 170 1.13 -9.00 -3.47
N GLU A 171 1.95 -8.14 -4.07
CA GLU A 171 2.55 -7.00 -3.39
C GLU A 171 2.30 -5.70 -4.17
N LEU A 172 1.85 -4.65 -3.49
CA LEU A 172 1.72 -3.31 -4.06
C LEU A 172 3.11 -2.75 -4.38
N ILE A 173 3.25 -2.16 -5.57
CA ILE A 173 4.47 -1.45 -5.92
C ILE A 173 4.64 -0.22 -5.02
N ARG A 174 5.77 -0.17 -4.33
CA ARG A 174 6.13 0.93 -3.44
C ARG A 174 6.52 2.14 -4.28
N LYS A 175 5.91 3.29 -3.98
CA LYS A 175 6.18 4.55 -4.67
C LYS A 175 6.87 5.50 -3.71
N PRO A 176 7.86 6.28 -4.18
CA PRO A 176 8.44 7.27 -3.30
C PRO A 176 7.45 8.33 -2.87
N ILE A 177 7.55 8.72 -1.61
CA ILE A 177 6.77 9.81 -1.04
C ILE A 177 7.48 11.12 -1.38
N LYS A 178 6.69 12.11 -1.81
CA LYS A 178 7.20 13.42 -2.23
C LYS A 178 6.58 14.51 -1.38
N TYR A 179 7.20 15.68 -1.34
CA TYR A 179 6.53 16.85 -0.79
C TYR A 179 5.29 17.22 -1.61
N GLY A 180 4.22 17.60 -0.92
CA GLY A 180 2.89 17.80 -1.52
C GLY A 180 2.05 16.53 -1.67
N SER A 181 2.62 15.34 -1.43
CA SER A 181 1.85 14.09 -1.41
C SER A 181 0.73 14.16 -0.37
N THR A 182 -0.47 13.75 -0.78
CA THR A 182 -1.57 13.44 0.14
C THR A 182 -1.38 12.01 0.64
N VAL A 183 -1.37 11.82 1.95
CA VAL A 183 -1.18 10.53 2.61
C VAL A 183 -2.22 10.31 3.71
N ALA A 184 -2.49 9.06 4.04
CA ALA A 184 -3.09 8.68 5.31
C ALA A 184 -2.05 7.99 6.19
N LEU A 185 -2.14 8.19 7.50
CA LEU A 185 -1.21 7.62 8.46
C LEU A 185 -1.91 6.45 9.16
N PHE A 186 -1.39 5.24 9.07
CA PHE A 186 -2.00 4.03 9.63
C PHE A 186 -1.18 3.56 10.83
N HIS A 187 -1.79 3.51 12.00
CA HIS A 187 -1.14 3.01 13.20
C HIS A 187 -1.08 1.48 13.13
N VAL A 188 0.14 0.93 13.08
CA VAL A 188 0.36 -0.50 12.81
C VAL A 188 -0.24 -1.39 13.90
N PRO A 189 -0.01 -1.13 15.20
CA PRO A 189 -0.50 -2.00 16.27
C PRO A 189 -2.02 -2.05 16.32
N THR A 190 -2.68 -0.88 16.26
CA THR A 190 -4.14 -0.81 16.45
C THR A 190 -4.92 -0.99 15.15
N ARG A 191 -4.21 -1.02 14.02
CA ARG A 191 -4.75 -1.13 12.66
C ARG A 191 -5.77 -0.05 12.33
N LYS A 192 -5.55 1.17 12.80
CA LYS A 192 -6.44 2.31 12.62
C LYS A 192 -5.78 3.48 11.91
N TYR A 193 -6.55 4.33 11.26
CA TYR A 193 -6.03 5.54 10.61
C TYR A 193 -6.00 6.73 11.57
N LEU A 194 -4.97 7.56 11.45
CA LEU A 194 -4.87 8.85 12.13
C LEU A 194 -5.87 9.82 11.49
N SER A 195 -6.83 10.23 12.30
CA SER A 195 -8.03 10.95 11.90
C SER A 195 -8.29 12.12 12.84
N ASN A 196 -9.30 12.93 12.51
CA ASN A 196 -9.93 13.79 13.51
C ASN A 196 -11.41 13.48 13.73
N LYS A 197 -12.10 12.79 12.80
CA LYS A 197 -13.54 12.47 12.86
C LYS A 197 -14.44 13.65 13.31
N GLY A 198 -14.00 14.89 13.04
CA GLY A 198 -14.65 16.11 13.54
C GLY A 198 -14.60 16.35 15.06
N VAL A 199 -13.90 15.53 15.85
CA VAL A 199 -13.79 15.63 17.31
C VAL A 199 -12.98 16.89 17.68
N LYS A 200 -13.50 17.65 18.64
CA LYS A 200 -12.87 18.86 19.19
C LYS A 200 -12.60 18.67 20.68
N TYR A 201 -11.55 19.33 21.18
CA TYR A 201 -11.41 19.47 22.62
C TYR A 201 -12.57 20.30 23.17
N SER A 202 -13.17 19.85 24.28
CA SER A 202 -14.18 20.64 24.97
C SER A 202 -13.55 21.95 25.45
N SER A 203 -14.16 23.08 25.10
CA SER A 203 -13.80 24.37 25.66
C SER A 203 -14.20 24.36 27.13
N ASN A 204 -13.30 23.94 28.01
CA ASN A 204 -13.52 24.14 29.44
C ASN A 204 -13.49 25.65 29.71
N GLU A 205 -14.57 26.19 30.27
CA GLU A 205 -14.61 27.54 30.81
C GLU A 205 -13.52 27.66 31.88
N GLY A 206 -12.43 28.37 31.57
CA GLY A 206 -11.28 28.54 32.47
C GLY A 206 -9.91 28.27 31.83
N ALA A 207 -9.85 27.67 30.64
CA ALA A 207 -8.60 27.60 29.88
C ALA A 207 -8.23 28.98 29.32
N LYS A 208 -7.03 29.49 29.65
CA LYS A 208 -6.51 30.80 29.19
C LYS A 208 -6.33 30.92 27.67
N HIS A 209 -6.53 29.83 26.93
CA HIS A 209 -6.56 29.81 25.48
C HIS A 209 -7.81 29.07 25.05
N SER A 210 -8.66 29.72 24.26
CA SER A 210 -9.82 29.09 23.64
C SER A 210 -9.34 27.94 22.76
N HIS A 211 -9.52 26.70 23.20
CA HIS A 211 -9.12 25.50 22.47
C HIS A 211 -10.07 25.26 21.29
N ASN A 212 -10.05 26.13 20.27
CA ASN A 212 -10.66 25.90 18.96
C ASN A 212 -9.85 24.88 18.12
N GLN A 213 -9.25 23.90 18.78
CA GLN A 213 -8.41 22.89 18.16
C GLN A 213 -9.18 21.59 18.03
N TYR A 214 -8.95 20.88 16.93
CA TYR A 214 -9.50 19.53 16.77
C TYR A 214 -8.58 18.53 17.47
N MET A 215 -9.19 17.49 18.04
CA MET A 215 -8.45 16.33 18.52
C MET A 215 -7.91 15.55 17.33
N VAL A 216 -6.73 14.94 17.51
CA VAL A 216 -6.26 13.87 16.65
C VAL A 216 -6.53 12.56 17.35
N VAL A 217 -7.10 11.60 16.62
CA VAL A 217 -7.51 10.29 17.13
C VAL A 217 -7.10 9.20 16.15
N CYS A 218 -7.11 7.95 16.59
CA CYS A 218 -7.04 6.79 15.70
C CYS A 218 -8.45 6.19 15.52
N ASN A 219 -8.92 6.12 14.28
CA ASN A 219 -10.28 5.68 13.95
C ASN A 219 -10.31 4.83 12.68
N GLY A 220 -11.23 3.85 12.65
CA GLY A 220 -11.53 3.05 11.45
C GLY A 220 -10.40 2.12 11.00
N ARG A 221 -10.75 0.95 10.44
CA ARG A 221 -9.77 0.06 9.76
C ARG A 221 -9.70 0.33 8.25
N GLU A 222 -10.69 1.03 7.73
CA GLU A 222 -10.75 1.54 6.37
C GLU A 222 -10.52 3.05 6.38
N ILE A 223 -10.00 3.55 5.26
CA ILE A 223 -9.67 4.96 5.13
C ILE A 223 -10.93 5.80 4.95
N ASP A 224 -11.10 6.80 5.82
CA ASP A 224 -12.05 7.88 5.64
C ASP A 224 -11.40 8.99 4.80
N TYR A 225 -11.83 9.11 3.55
CA TYR A 225 -11.29 10.11 2.61
C TYR A 225 -11.60 11.56 2.99
N GLU A 226 -12.50 11.79 3.94
CA GLU A 226 -12.79 13.12 4.46
C GLU A 226 -11.87 13.49 5.63
N TYR A 227 -11.63 12.58 6.57
CA TYR A 227 -10.98 12.90 7.85
C TYR A 227 -9.60 12.26 8.08
N ASP A 228 -9.14 11.35 7.22
CA ASP A 228 -7.87 10.64 7.43
C ASP A 228 -6.72 11.17 6.56
N LEU A 229 -6.97 12.23 5.78
CA LEU A 229 -6.06 12.70 4.75
C LEU A 229 -5.19 13.87 5.21
N TRP A 230 -3.89 13.73 4.97
CA TRP A 230 -2.86 14.67 5.36
C TRP A 230 -1.97 15.00 4.16
N THR A 231 -1.63 16.27 3.96
CA THR A 231 -0.64 16.69 2.98
C THR A 231 0.70 16.89 3.65
N ILE A 232 1.76 16.32 3.09
CA ILE A 232 3.13 16.57 3.55
C ILE A 232 3.58 17.93 3.03
N CYS A 233 3.84 18.87 3.93
CA CYS A 233 4.12 20.26 3.58
C CYS A 233 5.61 20.60 3.67
N ASP A 234 6.12 21.25 2.62
CA ASP A 234 7.42 21.94 2.57
C ASP A 234 7.49 22.85 1.32
N THR A 235 8.58 23.59 1.13
CA THR A 235 8.80 24.49 -0.02
C THR A 235 9.18 23.77 -1.32
N ASN A 236 9.66 22.53 -1.23
CA ASN A 236 10.22 21.78 -2.36
C ASN A 236 9.22 20.75 -2.93
N VAL A 237 8.02 21.21 -3.28
CA VAL A 237 6.91 20.35 -3.76
C VAL A 237 7.34 19.50 -4.96
N GLY A 238 7.05 18.20 -4.92
CA GLY A 238 7.40 17.25 -5.98
C GLY A 238 8.72 16.52 -5.77
N ASP A 239 9.60 17.01 -4.89
CA ASP A 239 10.86 16.35 -4.59
C ASP A 239 10.64 15.12 -3.69
N PRO A 240 11.42 14.05 -3.92
CA PRO A 240 11.64 12.97 -2.97
C PRO A 240 11.78 13.43 -1.52
N LEU A 241 10.98 12.88 -0.62
CA LEU A 241 11.14 13.14 0.80
C LEU A 241 12.26 12.26 1.36
N SER A 242 13.29 12.85 1.97
CA SER A 242 14.28 12.08 2.72
C SER A 242 13.77 11.69 4.11
N ILE A 243 14.17 10.51 4.58
CA ILE A 243 13.87 10.00 5.94
C ILE A 243 14.46 10.92 7.02
N ARG A 244 15.48 11.72 6.70
CA ARG A 244 16.14 12.64 7.65
C ARG A 244 15.44 13.99 7.78
N ASN A 245 14.44 14.25 6.95
CA ASN A 245 13.85 15.58 6.89
C ASN A 245 12.90 15.84 8.06
N ILE A 246 12.82 17.13 8.41
CA ILE A 246 11.80 17.66 9.29
C ILE A 246 10.59 17.97 8.42
N ILE A 247 9.42 17.47 8.80
CA ILE A 247 8.20 17.60 8.02
C ILE A 247 7.07 18.20 8.85
N ALA A 248 6.11 18.80 8.15
CA ALA A 248 4.81 19.16 8.71
C ALA A 248 3.71 18.41 7.94
N PHE A 249 2.64 18.05 8.63
CA PHE A 249 1.44 17.46 8.03
C PHE A 249 0.30 18.45 8.13
N LYS A 250 -0.34 18.76 7.00
CA LYS A 250 -1.54 19.60 6.96
C LYS A 250 -2.76 18.72 6.75
N HIS A 251 -3.70 18.74 7.68
CA HIS A 251 -4.95 18.01 7.54
C HIS A 251 -5.77 18.56 6.37
N LYS A 252 -6.18 17.69 5.44
CA LYS A 252 -6.77 18.11 4.16
C LYS A 252 -8.11 18.82 4.33
N LYS A 253 -8.98 18.31 5.22
CA LYS A 253 -10.33 18.84 5.41
C LYS A 253 -10.36 20.13 6.20
N THR A 254 -9.62 20.21 7.31
CA THR A 254 -9.63 21.39 8.18
C THR A 254 -8.61 22.45 7.78
N GLY A 255 -7.55 22.06 7.07
CA GLY A 255 -6.47 22.97 6.67
C GLY A 255 -5.49 23.32 7.79
N GLY A 256 -5.65 22.78 9.01
CA GLY A 256 -4.69 22.96 10.10
C GLY A 256 -3.55 21.94 10.06
N ASN A 257 -2.50 22.17 10.85
CA ASN A 257 -1.33 21.30 10.93
C ASN A 257 -1.43 20.30 12.08
N LEU A 258 -0.84 19.12 11.91
CA LEU A 258 -0.58 18.19 13.00
C LEU A 258 0.37 18.84 14.00
N HIS A 259 -0.11 19.04 15.21
CA HIS A 259 0.50 19.91 16.21
C HIS A 259 0.63 19.22 17.55
N SER A 260 1.67 19.54 18.31
CA SER A 260 1.80 19.08 19.69
C SER A 260 2.58 20.08 20.55
N HIS A 261 2.16 20.29 21.79
CA HIS A 261 2.79 21.25 22.69
C HIS A 261 3.08 20.60 24.04
N GLY A 262 4.01 21.14 24.82
CA GLY A 262 4.33 20.59 26.15
C GLY A 262 3.12 20.54 27.10
N LEU A 263 3.24 19.73 28.16
CA LEU A 263 2.17 19.44 29.14
C LEU A 263 1.58 20.68 29.84
N ARG A 264 2.34 21.79 29.89
CA ARG A 264 1.87 23.05 30.50
C ARG A 264 0.68 23.67 29.77
N ASN A 265 0.49 23.33 28.51
CA ASN A 265 -0.55 23.90 27.65
C ASN A 265 -1.78 22.98 27.53
N GLY A 266 -1.81 21.86 28.25
CA GLY A 266 -2.92 20.91 28.24
C GLY A 266 -2.45 19.47 28.14
N THR A 267 -3.32 18.56 28.59
CA THR A 267 -3.10 17.12 28.57
C THR A 267 -4.27 16.40 27.92
N THR A 268 -4.04 15.22 27.36
CA THR A 268 -5.10 14.40 26.79
C THR A 268 -6.16 14.04 27.85
N PRO A 269 -7.43 13.92 27.45
CA PRO A 269 -8.55 13.90 28.41
C PRO A 269 -8.63 12.62 29.23
N LYS A 270 -8.13 11.48 28.74
CA LYS A 270 -8.22 10.20 29.45
C LYS A 270 -6.89 9.78 30.07
N SER A 271 -5.78 9.98 29.38
CA SER A 271 -4.46 9.52 29.84
C SER A 271 -3.56 10.58 30.49
N ASN A 272 -3.95 11.85 30.40
CA ASN A 272 -3.15 12.99 30.87
C ASN A 272 -1.75 13.09 30.20
N HIS A 273 -1.58 12.53 29.01
CA HIS A 273 -0.36 12.64 28.20
C HIS A 273 -0.30 13.96 27.43
N GLN A 274 0.82 14.20 26.74
CA GLN A 274 0.98 15.37 25.88
C GLN A 274 -0.02 15.33 24.72
N GLN A 275 -0.77 16.42 24.52
CA GLN A 275 -1.80 16.48 23.49
C GLN A 275 -1.22 16.49 22.07
N VAL A 276 -1.96 15.88 21.16
CA VAL A 276 -1.77 16.00 19.71
C VAL A 276 -3.06 16.55 19.13
N THR A 277 -2.95 17.62 18.36
CA THR A 277 -4.09 18.41 17.91
C THR A 277 -3.96 18.79 16.44
N ILE A 278 -5.04 19.31 15.86
CA ILE A 278 -4.98 20.06 14.62
C ILE A 278 -5.06 21.54 14.94
N PHE A 279 -3.98 22.26 14.63
CA PHE A 279 -3.85 23.68 14.92
C PHE A 279 -3.83 24.51 13.63
N MET A 280 -4.60 25.59 13.60
CA MET A 280 -4.80 26.40 12.39
C MET A 280 -3.65 27.37 12.12
N ASN A 281 -2.91 27.78 13.16
CA ASN A 281 -1.87 28.79 13.04
C ASN A 281 -0.50 28.14 13.01
N LYS A 282 0.22 28.29 11.89
CA LYS A 282 1.50 27.61 11.73
C LYS A 282 2.53 28.11 12.75
N ASN A 283 3.19 27.20 13.48
CA ASN A 283 4.28 27.56 14.39
C ASN A 283 5.34 26.44 14.50
N GLN A 284 6.25 26.55 15.46
CA GLN A 284 7.35 25.58 15.64
C GLN A 284 6.90 24.19 16.13
N ASP A 285 5.68 24.09 16.67
CA ASP A 285 5.11 22.89 17.28
C ASP A 285 4.37 22.00 16.23
N ASP A 286 4.42 22.40 14.96
CA ASP A 286 3.83 21.66 13.82
C ASP A 286 4.84 20.72 13.14
N TYR A 287 6.09 20.75 13.58
CA TYR A 287 7.19 20.06 12.91
C TYR A 287 7.51 18.73 13.58
N TRP A 288 7.75 17.72 12.75
CA TRP A 288 8.00 16.35 13.13
C TRP A 288 9.25 15.82 12.45
N THR A 289 10.04 15.03 13.16
CA THR A 289 11.18 14.29 12.60
C THR A 289 10.76 12.84 12.39
N ILE A 290 11.15 12.25 11.27
CA ILE A 290 10.96 10.83 10.99
C ILE A 290 12.11 10.02 11.60
N ARG A 291 11.80 8.92 12.28
CA ARG A 291 12.75 7.85 12.59
C ARG A 291 12.27 6.56 11.94
N HIS A 292 13.20 5.76 11.43
CA HIS A 292 12.93 4.52 10.70
C HIS A 292 13.48 3.33 11.50
N ASN A 293 12.69 2.24 11.60
CA ASN A 293 13.04 1.06 12.39
C ASN A 293 13.73 -0.07 11.59
N ILE A 294 14.31 0.21 10.41
CA ILE A 294 14.95 -0.80 9.54
C ILE A 294 16.41 -0.42 9.22
N PRO A 295 17.36 -1.38 9.15
CA PRO A 295 18.79 -1.09 9.00
C PRO A 295 19.13 -0.36 7.69
N LYS A 296 20.17 0.49 7.76
CA LYS A 296 20.86 1.14 6.63
C LYS A 296 21.07 0.16 5.48
N GLY A 297 20.30 0.29 4.41
CA GLY A 297 20.46 -0.53 3.21
C GLY A 297 19.99 0.17 1.96
N ASP A 298 18.79 0.76 1.99
CA ASP A 298 18.21 1.38 0.82
C ASP A 298 18.02 2.89 1.02
N LEU A 299 18.34 3.61 -0.06
CA LEU A 299 18.00 4.99 -0.41
C LEU A 299 17.49 5.86 0.75
N ASP A 300 18.12 7.03 0.98
CA ASP A 300 17.72 8.02 1.99
C ASP A 300 16.29 8.59 1.78
N GLN A 301 15.52 8.05 0.83
CA GLN A 301 14.19 8.44 0.40
C GLN A 301 13.10 7.60 1.08
N LEU A 302 12.07 8.28 1.55
CA LEU A 302 10.89 7.67 2.14
C LEU A 302 9.96 7.09 1.07
N MET A 303 9.53 5.85 1.27
CA MET A 303 8.71 5.07 0.33
C MET A 303 7.33 4.78 0.91
N SER A 304 6.32 4.58 0.06
CA SER A 304 5.00 4.14 0.51
C SER A 304 5.11 2.78 1.22
N GLY A 305 4.35 2.63 2.31
CA GLY A 305 4.38 1.42 3.14
C GLY A 305 5.53 1.32 4.15
N ASP A 306 6.49 2.27 4.17
CA ASP A 306 7.49 2.33 5.23
C ASP A 306 6.82 2.41 6.61
N ILE A 307 7.42 1.72 7.57
CA ILE A 307 7.05 1.79 8.99
C ILE A 307 7.99 2.81 9.63
N ILE A 308 7.39 3.89 10.15
CA ILE A 308 8.12 5.00 10.74
C ILE A 308 7.60 5.31 12.14
N SER A 309 8.43 6.01 12.90
CA SER A 309 8.04 6.72 14.11
C SER A 309 8.15 8.21 13.86
N LEU A 310 7.13 8.97 14.27
CA LEU A 310 7.12 10.43 14.17
C LEU A 310 7.47 11.00 15.54
N PHE A 311 8.50 11.85 15.60
CA PHE A 311 8.89 12.53 16.84
C PHE A 311 8.61 14.01 16.71
N HIS A 312 7.94 14.57 17.71
CA HIS A 312 7.70 16.00 17.74
C HIS A 312 9.04 16.76 17.83
N LYS A 313 9.25 17.75 16.95
CA LYS A 313 10.56 18.40 16.80
C LYS A 313 11.00 19.12 18.07
N VAL A 314 10.09 19.79 18.77
CA VAL A 314 10.44 20.61 19.94
C VAL A 314 10.58 19.75 21.18
N THR A 315 9.56 18.95 21.51
CA THR A 315 9.56 18.15 22.74
C THR A 315 10.38 16.87 22.64
N LYS A 316 10.71 16.41 21.42
CA LYS A 316 11.42 15.14 21.15
C LYS A 316 10.68 13.90 21.61
N ILE A 317 9.39 14.01 21.88
CA ILE A 317 8.52 12.91 22.30
C ILE A 317 7.83 12.31 21.06
N PRO A 318 7.72 10.98 20.93
CA PRO A 318 7.10 10.35 19.78
C PRO A 318 5.58 10.46 19.80
N LEU A 319 4.99 10.51 18.60
CA LEU A 319 3.57 10.30 18.37
C LEU A 319 3.22 8.86 18.76
N TYR A 320 2.14 8.72 19.52
CA TYR A 320 1.78 7.49 20.22
C TYR A 320 0.26 7.30 20.19
N SER A 321 -0.19 6.09 19.88
CA SER A 321 -1.58 5.68 20.10
C SER A 321 -1.62 4.40 20.91
N HIS A 322 -2.65 4.27 21.75
CA HIS A 322 -2.72 3.27 22.82
C HIS A 322 -4.15 2.84 23.08
N ASP A 323 -4.35 1.77 23.85
CA ASP A 323 -5.67 1.13 24.00
C ASP A 323 -6.70 1.94 24.81
N VAL A 324 -6.38 3.19 25.16
CA VAL A 324 -7.32 4.13 25.78
C VAL A 324 -8.29 4.69 24.73
N LEU A 325 -9.58 4.49 25.00
CA LEU A 325 -10.68 4.98 24.18
C LEU A 325 -11.30 6.24 24.76
N LEU A 326 -11.73 7.13 23.87
CA LEU A 326 -12.60 8.25 24.18
C LEU A 326 -14.06 7.79 24.30
N ASP A 327 -14.92 8.67 24.82
CA ASP A 327 -16.33 8.34 25.07
C ASP A 327 -17.12 8.02 23.78
N ASP A 328 -16.63 8.47 22.63
CA ASP A 328 -17.21 8.18 21.31
C ASP A 328 -16.63 6.91 20.64
N GLY A 329 -15.82 6.14 21.38
CA GLY A 329 -15.18 4.91 20.95
C GLY A 329 -13.94 5.10 20.06
N THR A 330 -13.55 6.33 19.74
CA THR A 330 -12.28 6.59 19.04
C THR A 330 -11.10 6.37 19.97
N GLN A 331 -9.94 6.06 19.38
CA GLN A 331 -8.73 5.80 20.15
C GLN A 331 -7.94 7.08 20.36
N GLU A 332 -7.51 7.32 21.59
CA GLU A 332 -6.75 8.50 21.93
C GLU A 332 -5.35 8.46 21.28
N VAL A 333 -4.91 9.62 20.80
CA VAL A 333 -3.55 9.84 20.28
C VAL A 333 -2.88 10.91 21.13
N SER A 334 -1.62 10.68 21.45
CA SER A 334 -0.83 11.53 22.32
C SER A 334 0.63 11.56 21.87
N CYS A 335 1.44 12.42 22.49
CA CYS A 335 2.89 12.26 22.50
C CYS A 335 3.30 11.68 23.86
N ASN A 336 3.92 10.50 23.88
CA ASN A 336 4.36 9.87 25.13
C ASN A 336 5.54 8.91 24.91
N GLY A 337 6.29 8.62 25.99
CA GLY A 337 7.37 7.63 26.00
C GLY A 337 8.71 8.12 25.42
N ASP A 338 9.70 7.23 25.40
CA ASP A 338 11.06 7.48 24.89
C ASP A 338 11.26 7.04 23.42
N GLY A 339 10.29 6.30 22.89
CA GLY A 339 10.29 5.77 21.54
C GLY A 339 10.93 4.40 21.37
N CYS A 340 11.15 3.65 22.46
CA CYS A 340 11.62 2.26 22.44
C CYS A 340 10.48 1.23 22.33
N GLU A 341 9.21 1.66 22.44
CA GLU A 341 8.03 0.79 22.44
C GLU A 341 7.39 0.64 21.04
N ASP A 342 6.79 -0.53 20.76
CA ASP A 342 6.13 -0.84 19.49
C ASP A 342 4.89 0.04 19.15
N ASN A 343 4.31 0.69 20.16
CA ASN A 343 3.13 1.57 20.05
C ASN A 343 3.41 2.94 19.42
N ASN A 344 4.65 3.18 18.96
CA ASN A 344 5.04 4.35 18.19
C ASN A 344 5.12 4.09 16.67
N MET A 345 4.75 2.88 16.22
CA MET A 345 4.89 2.44 14.84
C MET A 345 3.69 2.87 13.99
N VAL A 346 3.93 3.83 13.09
CA VAL A 346 2.97 4.29 12.09
C VAL A 346 3.43 3.84 10.71
N GLN A 347 2.62 3.04 10.02
CA GLN A 347 2.80 2.66 8.63
C GLN A 347 2.08 3.66 7.73
N LYS A 348 2.75 4.19 6.70
CA LYS A 348 2.11 5.15 5.80
C LYS A 348 1.15 4.47 4.81
N GLY A 349 -0.11 4.89 4.87
CA GLY A 349 -1.20 4.51 3.98
C GLY A 349 -1.36 5.48 2.81
N LEU A 350 -0.87 5.08 1.62
CA LEU A 350 -1.15 5.68 0.31
C LEU A 350 -0.54 7.08 0.05
N ASN A 351 -0.13 7.27 -1.21
CA ASN A 351 0.14 8.54 -1.86
C ASN A 351 -1.11 8.79 -2.74
N ILE A 352 -2.15 9.44 -2.20
CA ILE A 352 -3.50 9.47 -2.81
C ILE A 352 -3.56 10.35 -4.06
N PHE A 353 -2.60 11.26 -4.25
CA PHE A 353 -2.53 12.09 -5.44
C PHE A 353 -1.08 12.39 -5.82
N THR A 354 -0.61 11.73 -6.89
CA THR A 354 0.32 12.35 -7.84
C THR A 354 -0.36 12.32 -9.20
N HIS A 355 -1.37 13.16 -9.38
CA HIS A 355 -1.73 13.65 -10.71
C HIS A 355 -1.72 15.17 -10.59
N ALA A 356 -0.72 15.77 -11.26
CA ALA A 356 -1.00 16.98 -12.01
C ALA A 356 -2.14 16.64 -12.99
N LEU A 357 -2.97 17.66 -13.26
CA LEU A 357 -4.01 17.68 -14.29
C LEU A 357 -3.67 16.87 -15.55
#